data_AF-A0A2E8Z285-F1
#
_entry.id   AF-A0A2E8Z285-F1
#
_cell.length_a   1.000
_cell.length_b   1.000
_cell.length_c   1.000
_cell.angle_alpha   90.00
_cell.angle_beta   90.00
_cell.angle_gamma   90.00
#
_symmetry.space_group_name_H-M   'P 1'
#
loop_
_entity.id
_entity.type
_entity.pdbx_description
1 polymer ?
#
loop_
_entity_poly.entity_id
_entity_poly.type
_entity_poly.pdbx_seq_one_letter_code
_entity_poly.pdbx_strand_id
1 'polypeptide(L)'
;MAAPLLVGNCSGFYGDRLSAMREMLTGRSGGRALDVLTGDYLAELTMLILGKDTMKDASLGYARTFVRQAEDTLGLALEQGTRIVVNAGGLNPAGLADTLREVAAGLGLDPAVAHVEGDDLRPRAAELGLDGALTANAYLGGFGIAAALREGADVVVTGRVTDASLVVGPGIAHHGWTPTSYDALAGAVVAGHVIECGTHATGGNFSGFAVLRAAGALDRPLGFPLVELAEDGSCVVTKQDGTGGAVSVDTVTAQLVYEIQTTRYLNPDVTVHLDTVEVEQEGAPEENRVRLSGTRGEAPPERLKVCVNTLGGFRNSMELVLTGLDVEAKAAWVEEQVGPLLTAADIAWTRTALPAPDADTEEGASCLLRVTARDPEAKPVAKAFTGPLVEIALGSYPGFTMTTPPGQPSPYGVYRPAYVDRSEVTEIVVHADGRREEVAGPKEFSETDPDHGRRPSPYPAPIDAVTRRVPLGRFVHARSGDKGSDANIGLWVAHDLSVPEEKYAARVTWLTKLITPRKVRELLPEAADLDVDVYVLPNLGGVNVLVRGLLGEGVAASTRFDPQAKAVGEWLRSRTVHVQEHLL
;
A
#
# COMPACT_ATOMS: atom_id res chain seq x y z
N MET A 1 15.96 -33.67 -22.51
CA MET A 1 15.51 -32.54 -21.67
C MET A 1 14.69 -31.65 -22.57
N ALA A 2 13.44 -31.39 -22.19
CA ALA A 2 12.59 -30.45 -22.91
C ALA A 2 13.21 -29.04 -22.86
N ALA A 3 12.89 -28.19 -23.84
CA ALA A 3 13.31 -26.79 -23.77
C ALA A 3 12.62 -26.10 -22.57
N PRO A 4 13.31 -25.19 -21.85
CA PRO A 4 12.68 -24.40 -20.79
C PRO A 4 11.47 -23.61 -21.31
N LEU A 5 10.41 -23.57 -20.51
CA LEU A 5 9.21 -22.80 -20.79
C LEU A 5 9.46 -21.32 -20.47
N LEU A 6 9.24 -20.44 -21.45
CA LEU A 6 9.41 -19.00 -21.29
C LEU A 6 8.09 -18.34 -20.84
N VAL A 7 8.02 -17.96 -19.57
CA VAL A 7 6.81 -17.38 -18.96
C VAL A 7 7.06 -15.94 -18.55
N GLY A 8 6.25 -15.01 -19.06
CA GLY A 8 6.27 -13.60 -18.65
C GLY A 8 5.06 -13.22 -17.81
N ASN A 9 5.10 -12.05 -17.17
CA ASN A 9 3.95 -11.45 -16.49
C ASN A 9 3.68 -10.03 -17.03
N CYS A 10 2.43 -9.59 -17.09
CA CYS A 10 2.04 -8.24 -17.54
C CYS A 10 1.18 -7.43 -16.55
N SER A 11 0.94 -7.92 -15.33
CA SER A 11 0.12 -7.22 -14.33
C SER A 11 0.38 -7.74 -12.92
N GLY A 12 0.51 -6.82 -11.96
CA GLY A 12 0.57 -7.13 -10.52
C GLY A 12 -0.69 -6.77 -9.72
N PHE A 13 -1.66 -6.05 -10.29
CA PHE A 13 -2.94 -5.73 -9.64
C PHE A 13 -3.98 -5.18 -10.63
N TYR A 14 -5.26 -5.12 -10.22
CA TYR A 14 -6.30 -4.50 -11.04
C TYR A 14 -6.09 -2.98 -11.19
N GLY A 15 -5.69 -2.57 -12.39
CA GLY A 15 -5.39 -1.17 -12.71
C GLY A 15 -3.89 -0.86 -12.89
N ASP A 16 -3.04 -1.89 -12.92
CA ASP A 16 -1.63 -1.76 -13.29
C ASP A 16 -1.44 -1.25 -14.74
N ARG A 17 -0.18 -1.11 -15.18
CA ARG A 17 0.22 -0.55 -16.47
C ARG A 17 -0.49 -1.23 -17.64
N LEU A 18 -1.43 -0.51 -18.24
CA LEU A 18 -2.24 -1.01 -19.36
C LEU A 18 -1.39 -1.51 -20.54
N SER A 19 -0.31 -0.79 -20.89
CA SER A 19 0.58 -1.13 -22.01
C SER A 19 1.45 -2.36 -21.81
N ALA A 20 1.55 -2.89 -20.58
CA ALA A 20 2.45 -3.99 -20.24
C ALA A 20 2.20 -5.26 -21.07
N MET A 21 0.94 -5.59 -21.36
CA MET A 21 0.62 -6.76 -22.18
C MET A 21 1.18 -6.64 -23.60
N ARG A 22 1.05 -5.46 -24.22
CA ARG A 22 1.64 -5.17 -25.54
C ARG A 22 3.16 -5.12 -25.49
N GLU A 23 3.74 -4.51 -24.47
CA GLU A 23 5.20 -4.51 -24.23
C GLU A 23 5.72 -5.95 -24.18
N MET A 24 5.10 -6.82 -23.38
CA MET A 24 5.54 -8.21 -23.21
C MET A 24 5.34 -9.07 -24.46
N LEU A 25 4.29 -8.86 -25.25
CA LEU A 25 4.11 -9.59 -26.51
C LEU A 25 5.02 -9.08 -27.64
N THR A 26 5.41 -7.80 -27.63
CA THR A 26 6.30 -7.25 -28.67
C THR A 26 7.78 -7.42 -28.35
N GLY A 27 8.16 -7.42 -27.07
CA GLY A 27 9.54 -7.61 -26.66
C GLY A 27 10.04 -9.04 -26.85
N ARG A 28 11.36 -9.20 -26.72
CA ARG A 28 12.07 -10.48 -26.89
C ARG A 28 13.05 -10.65 -25.75
N SER A 29 13.39 -11.90 -25.44
CA SER A 29 14.50 -12.24 -24.54
C SER A 29 15.38 -13.25 -25.25
N GLY A 30 16.65 -12.90 -25.48
CA GLY A 30 17.55 -13.73 -26.27
C GLY A 30 17.02 -14.01 -27.68
N GLY A 31 16.25 -13.07 -28.25
CA GLY A 31 15.59 -13.21 -29.56
C GLY A 31 14.33 -14.09 -29.59
N ARG A 32 13.89 -14.66 -28.46
CA ARG A 32 12.68 -15.50 -28.37
C ARG A 32 11.46 -14.69 -27.92
N ALA A 33 10.29 -15.06 -28.44
CA ALA A 33 8.98 -14.64 -27.92
C ALA A 33 8.55 -15.53 -26.74
N LEU A 34 7.60 -15.06 -25.94
CA LEU A 34 7.07 -15.80 -24.79
C LEU A 34 6.27 -17.02 -25.24
N ASP A 35 6.40 -18.12 -24.50
CA ASP A 35 5.52 -19.28 -24.67
C ASP A 35 4.18 -19.01 -23.96
N VAL A 36 4.24 -18.39 -22.77
CA VAL A 36 3.06 -18.01 -21.99
C VAL A 36 3.20 -16.61 -21.41
N LEU A 37 2.14 -15.82 -21.49
CA LEU A 37 1.99 -14.55 -20.80
C LEU A 37 0.95 -14.66 -19.69
N THR A 38 1.37 -14.35 -18.48
CA THR A 38 0.53 -14.34 -17.28
C THR A 38 0.14 -12.93 -16.87
N GLY A 39 -0.92 -12.78 -16.09
CA GLY A 39 -1.30 -11.49 -15.49
C GLY A 39 -2.13 -11.67 -14.23
N ASP A 40 -1.70 -11.01 -13.16
CA ASP A 40 -2.39 -10.99 -11.88
C ASP A 40 -3.17 -9.67 -11.71
N TYR A 41 -4.44 -9.80 -11.36
CA TYR A 41 -5.39 -8.71 -11.16
C TYR A 41 -6.03 -8.73 -9.76
N LEU A 42 -5.83 -9.77 -8.94
CA LEU A 42 -6.72 -10.08 -7.81
C LEU A 42 -6.13 -9.85 -6.41
N ALA A 43 -5.69 -8.63 -6.11
CA ALA A 43 -5.46 -8.24 -4.72
C ALA A 43 -6.72 -8.47 -3.84
N GLU A 44 -6.57 -8.68 -2.53
CA GLU A 44 -7.70 -8.86 -1.61
C GLU A 44 -8.74 -7.73 -1.72
N LEU A 45 -8.26 -6.49 -1.87
CA LEU A 45 -9.11 -5.32 -2.08
C LEU A 45 -9.85 -5.36 -3.42
N THR A 46 -9.23 -5.90 -4.48
CA THR A 46 -9.88 -6.08 -5.77
C THR A 46 -11.13 -6.93 -5.63
N MET A 47 -11.08 -8.01 -4.85
CA MET A 47 -12.24 -8.88 -4.63
C MET A 47 -13.42 -8.11 -4.05
N LEU A 48 -13.19 -7.22 -3.08
CA LEU A 48 -14.22 -6.32 -2.55
C LEU A 48 -14.76 -5.36 -3.62
N ILE A 49 -13.89 -4.78 -4.45
CA ILE A 49 -14.28 -3.87 -5.55
C ILE A 49 -15.20 -4.59 -6.53
N LEU A 50 -14.79 -5.78 -6.98
CA LEU A 50 -15.57 -6.63 -7.88
C LEU A 50 -16.89 -7.06 -7.22
N GLY A 51 -16.88 -7.34 -5.91
CA GLY A 51 -18.09 -7.65 -5.15
C GLY A 51 -19.09 -6.50 -5.19
N LYS A 52 -18.62 -5.27 -4.98
CA LYS A 52 -19.46 -4.05 -5.10
C LYS A 52 -19.95 -3.83 -6.53
N ASP A 53 -19.19 -4.19 -7.54
CA ASP A 53 -19.65 -4.12 -8.94
C ASP A 53 -20.77 -5.14 -9.19
N THR A 54 -20.66 -6.38 -8.69
CA THR A 54 -21.74 -7.38 -8.81
C THR A 54 -23.02 -7.00 -8.07
N MET A 55 -22.94 -6.21 -7.00
CA MET A 55 -24.12 -5.64 -6.33
C MET A 55 -24.88 -4.64 -7.21
N LYS A 56 -24.18 -3.96 -8.12
CA LYS A 56 -24.79 -3.00 -9.06
C LYS A 56 -25.32 -3.71 -10.30
N ASP A 57 -24.55 -4.66 -10.81
CA ASP A 57 -24.88 -5.44 -12.01
C ASP A 57 -24.22 -6.83 -11.92
N ALA A 58 -25.06 -7.86 -11.87
CA ALA A 58 -24.63 -9.26 -11.72
C ALA A 58 -23.79 -9.79 -12.90
N SER A 59 -23.81 -9.12 -14.06
CA SER A 59 -22.96 -9.49 -15.21
C SER A 59 -21.51 -9.04 -15.08
N LEU A 60 -21.21 -8.15 -14.12
CA LEU A 60 -19.86 -7.68 -13.83
C LEU A 60 -19.09 -8.69 -12.95
N GLY A 61 -18.06 -8.22 -12.23
CA GLY A 61 -17.28 -9.05 -11.32
C GLY A 61 -15.94 -9.53 -11.86
N TYR A 62 -15.50 -9.04 -13.01
CA TYR A 62 -14.19 -9.30 -13.61
C TYR A 62 -13.41 -8.00 -13.89
N ALA A 63 -12.09 -8.12 -14.09
CA ALA A 63 -11.21 -6.98 -14.32
C ALA A 63 -11.37 -6.41 -15.74
N ARG A 64 -12.22 -5.38 -15.90
CA ARG A 64 -12.47 -4.72 -17.19
C ARG A 64 -11.24 -4.15 -17.89
N THR A 65 -10.14 -3.91 -17.17
CA THR A 65 -8.88 -3.46 -17.79
C THR A 65 -8.26 -4.55 -18.65
N PHE A 66 -8.40 -5.82 -18.27
CA PHE A 66 -7.90 -6.94 -19.07
C PHE A 66 -8.64 -7.05 -20.41
N VAL A 67 -9.95 -6.80 -20.45
CA VAL A 67 -10.72 -6.78 -21.71
C VAL A 67 -10.10 -5.80 -22.71
N ARG A 68 -9.70 -4.61 -22.25
CA ARG A 68 -9.01 -3.62 -23.11
C ARG A 68 -7.63 -4.08 -23.57
N GLN A 69 -6.89 -4.80 -22.72
CA GLN A 69 -5.60 -5.35 -23.10
C GLN A 69 -5.76 -6.47 -24.14
N ALA A 70 -6.75 -7.35 -23.96
CA ALA A 70 -7.09 -8.39 -24.90
C ALA A 70 -7.54 -7.81 -26.25
N GLU A 71 -8.41 -6.80 -26.26
CA GLU A 71 -8.84 -6.11 -27.48
C GLU A 71 -7.64 -5.54 -28.27
N ASP A 72 -6.63 -5.00 -27.57
CA ASP A 72 -5.43 -4.43 -28.19
C ASP A 72 -4.41 -5.49 -28.68
N THR A 73 -4.37 -6.66 -28.05
CA THR A 73 -3.20 -7.57 -28.17
C THR A 73 -3.51 -9.03 -28.48
N LEU A 74 -4.77 -9.47 -28.45
CA LEU A 74 -5.15 -10.87 -28.67
C LEU A 74 -4.65 -11.40 -30.02
N GLY A 75 -4.82 -10.62 -31.10
CA GLY A 75 -4.33 -11.01 -32.42
C GLY A 75 -2.80 -11.21 -32.46
N LEU A 76 -2.05 -10.39 -31.73
CA LEU A 76 -0.59 -10.49 -31.63
C LEU A 76 -0.17 -11.75 -30.87
N ALA A 77 -0.87 -12.08 -29.78
CA ALA A 77 -0.61 -13.30 -29.02
C ALA A 77 -0.83 -14.56 -29.88
N LEU A 78 -1.94 -14.60 -30.63
CA LEU A 78 -2.25 -15.71 -31.54
C LEU A 78 -1.24 -15.84 -32.68
N GLU A 79 -0.83 -14.72 -33.30
CA GLU A 79 0.20 -14.73 -34.37
C GLU A 79 1.53 -15.31 -33.88
N GLN A 80 1.89 -15.02 -32.63
CA GLN A 80 3.14 -15.50 -32.02
C GLN A 80 3.02 -16.89 -31.40
N GLY A 81 1.81 -17.42 -31.26
CA GLY A 81 1.55 -18.67 -30.52
C GLY A 81 1.74 -18.55 -29.00
N THR A 82 1.73 -17.32 -28.46
CA THR A 82 1.84 -17.08 -27.02
C THR A 82 0.48 -17.31 -26.35
N ARG A 83 0.42 -18.23 -25.38
CA ARG A 83 -0.82 -18.50 -24.62
C ARG A 83 -0.98 -17.47 -23.50
N ILE A 84 -2.22 -17.14 -23.15
CA ILE A 84 -2.53 -16.15 -22.11
C ILE A 84 -3.19 -16.85 -20.92
N VAL A 85 -2.69 -16.60 -19.70
CA VAL A 85 -3.24 -17.15 -18.45
C VAL A 85 -3.44 -16.04 -17.43
N VAL A 86 -4.68 -15.77 -17.03
CA VAL A 86 -4.99 -14.65 -16.12
C VAL A 86 -6.02 -15.01 -15.06
N ASN A 87 -5.93 -14.38 -13.89
CA ASN A 87 -6.98 -14.40 -12.86
C ASN A 87 -7.95 -13.22 -12.98
N ALA A 88 -7.94 -12.52 -14.11
CA ALA A 88 -8.82 -11.38 -14.39
C ALA A 88 -10.33 -11.71 -14.30
N GLY A 89 -10.70 -12.99 -14.26
CA GLY A 89 -12.09 -13.44 -14.10
C GLY A 89 -12.68 -13.04 -12.75
N GLY A 90 -11.86 -12.91 -11.71
CA GLY A 90 -12.31 -12.42 -10.40
C GLY A 90 -13.47 -13.22 -9.85
N LEU A 91 -14.64 -12.58 -9.72
CA LEU A 91 -15.88 -13.19 -9.25
C LEU A 91 -16.75 -13.76 -10.37
N ASN A 92 -16.39 -13.53 -11.63
CA ASN A 92 -17.15 -13.99 -12.79
C ASN A 92 -16.23 -14.44 -13.95
N PRO A 93 -15.50 -15.56 -13.80
CA PRO A 93 -14.62 -16.10 -14.85
C PRO A 93 -15.37 -16.44 -16.14
N ALA A 94 -16.57 -17.02 -16.03
CA ALA A 94 -17.42 -17.36 -17.17
C ALA A 94 -17.83 -16.11 -17.98
N GLY A 95 -18.28 -15.06 -17.29
CA GLY A 95 -18.67 -13.81 -17.95
C GLY A 95 -17.49 -13.10 -18.63
N LEU A 96 -16.27 -13.20 -18.06
CA LEU A 96 -15.08 -12.71 -18.76
C LEU A 96 -14.77 -13.58 -19.99
N ALA A 97 -14.85 -14.91 -19.90
CA ALA A 97 -14.63 -15.79 -21.05
C ALA A 97 -15.58 -15.48 -22.21
N ASP A 98 -16.88 -15.25 -21.92
CA ASP A 98 -17.87 -14.85 -22.92
C ASP A 98 -17.53 -13.49 -23.54
N THR A 99 -17.17 -12.51 -22.70
CA THR A 99 -16.75 -11.17 -23.17
C THR A 99 -15.53 -11.25 -24.10
N LEU A 100 -14.56 -12.13 -23.81
CA LEU A 100 -13.39 -12.32 -24.66
C LEU A 100 -13.74 -12.96 -26.00
N ARG A 101 -14.70 -13.90 -26.03
CA ARG A 101 -15.21 -14.48 -27.29
C ARG A 101 -15.90 -13.41 -28.15
N GLU A 102 -16.67 -12.52 -27.54
CA GLU A 102 -17.28 -11.38 -28.24
C GLU A 102 -16.23 -10.42 -28.82
N VAL A 103 -15.21 -10.06 -28.03
CA VAL A 103 -14.07 -9.23 -28.48
C VAL A 103 -13.35 -9.91 -29.64
N ALA A 104 -13.04 -11.20 -29.52
CA ALA A 104 -12.36 -11.97 -30.55
C ALA A 104 -13.16 -12.00 -31.86
N ALA A 105 -14.47 -12.28 -31.79
CA ALA A 105 -15.35 -12.29 -32.95
C ALA A 105 -15.40 -10.90 -33.63
N GLY A 106 -15.41 -9.82 -32.85
CA GLY A 106 -15.33 -8.45 -33.36
C GLY A 106 -14.02 -8.13 -34.10
N LEU A 107 -12.91 -8.77 -33.69
CA LEU A 107 -11.60 -8.67 -34.33
C LEU A 107 -11.40 -9.66 -35.49
N GLY A 108 -12.37 -10.55 -35.76
CA GLY A 108 -12.25 -11.62 -36.76
C GLY A 108 -11.31 -12.76 -36.34
N LEU A 109 -11.16 -12.98 -35.03
CA LEU A 109 -10.34 -14.02 -34.42
C LEU A 109 -11.24 -15.11 -33.80
N ASP A 110 -10.70 -16.32 -33.62
CA ASP A 110 -11.41 -17.47 -33.03
C ASP A 110 -10.50 -18.24 -32.04
N PRO A 111 -10.08 -17.63 -30.92
CA PRO A 111 -9.25 -18.28 -29.92
C PRO A 111 -10.04 -19.32 -29.10
N ALA A 112 -9.36 -20.39 -28.70
CA ALA A 112 -9.87 -21.32 -27.71
C ALA A 112 -9.79 -20.69 -26.31
N VAL A 113 -10.92 -20.15 -25.82
CA VAL A 113 -11.05 -19.54 -24.49
C VAL A 113 -11.64 -20.56 -23.51
N ALA A 114 -10.88 -20.93 -22.48
CA ALA A 114 -11.31 -21.78 -21.37
C ALA A 114 -11.35 -20.99 -20.05
N HIS A 115 -12.10 -21.47 -19.06
CA HIS A 115 -12.11 -20.85 -17.74
C HIS A 115 -12.19 -21.85 -16.57
N VAL A 116 -11.71 -21.42 -15.40
CA VAL A 116 -11.71 -22.20 -14.15
C VAL A 116 -12.76 -21.63 -13.18
N GLU A 117 -13.57 -22.53 -12.63
CA GLU A 117 -14.62 -22.30 -11.63
C GLU A 117 -14.34 -23.10 -10.34
N GLY A 118 -15.11 -22.81 -9.29
CA GLY A 118 -15.07 -23.55 -8.02
C GLY A 118 -14.54 -22.75 -6.84
N ASP A 119 -13.94 -21.59 -7.11
CA ASP A 119 -13.43 -20.71 -6.07
C ASP A 119 -14.55 -20.01 -5.30
N ASP A 120 -15.67 -19.66 -5.94
CA ASP A 120 -16.79 -18.96 -5.29
C ASP A 120 -17.58 -19.84 -4.33
N LEU A 121 -17.38 -19.61 -3.02
CA LEU A 121 -18.04 -20.32 -1.93
C LEU A 121 -19.28 -19.59 -1.39
N ARG A 122 -19.66 -18.44 -1.96
CA ARG A 122 -20.86 -17.69 -1.52
C ARG A 122 -22.14 -18.54 -1.49
N PRO A 123 -22.41 -19.43 -2.47
CA PRO A 123 -23.62 -20.27 -2.44
C PRO A 123 -23.70 -21.18 -1.20
N ARG A 124 -22.56 -21.52 -0.60
CA ARG A 124 -22.44 -22.39 0.58
C ARG A 124 -21.94 -21.64 1.82
N ALA A 125 -22.00 -20.30 1.81
CA ALA A 125 -21.37 -19.49 2.86
C ALA A 125 -21.86 -19.85 4.27
N ALA A 126 -23.17 -20.07 4.46
CA ALA A 126 -23.72 -20.42 5.77
C ALA A 126 -23.26 -21.79 6.29
N GLU A 127 -23.11 -22.77 5.39
CA GLU A 127 -22.64 -24.11 5.75
C GLU A 127 -21.17 -24.10 6.19
N LEU A 128 -20.38 -23.22 5.59
CA LEU A 128 -18.93 -23.14 5.78
C LEU A 128 -18.50 -22.11 6.84
N GLY A 129 -19.44 -21.51 7.58
CA GLY A 129 -19.15 -20.46 8.57
C GLY A 129 -18.62 -19.16 7.96
N LEU A 130 -19.06 -18.86 6.73
CA LEU A 130 -18.70 -17.68 5.95
C LEU A 130 -19.84 -16.65 5.87
N ASP A 131 -20.76 -16.67 6.83
CA ASP A 131 -21.95 -15.80 6.85
C ASP A 131 -21.62 -14.31 6.69
N GLY A 132 -22.52 -13.59 6.00
CA GLY A 132 -22.39 -12.16 5.75
C GLY A 132 -21.32 -11.77 4.72
N ALA A 133 -20.67 -12.76 4.07
CA ALA A 133 -19.74 -12.54 2.98
C ALA A 133 -20.41 -11.84 1.78
N LEU A 134 -19.87 -10.68 1.41
CA LEU A 134 -20.08 -10.09 0.09
C LEU A 134 -19.34 -10.90 -0.98
N THR A 135 -18.12 -11.33 -0.66
CA THR A 135 -17.34 -12.30 -1.47
C THR A 135 -16.69 -13.33 -0.57
N ALA A 136 -16.53 -14.55 -1.08
CA ALA A 136 -15.91 -15.67 -0.38
C ALA A 136 -15.27 -16.59 -1.44
N ASN A 137 -14.00 -16.37 -1.75
CA ASN A 137 -13.32 -17.06 -2.85
C ASN A 137 -12.12 -17.87 -2.36
N ALA A 138 -12.14 -19.19 -2.54
CA ALA A 138 -11.03 -20.08 -2.22
C ALA A 138 -9.86 -19.81 -3.17
N TYR A 139 -8.62 -19.91 -2.67
CA TYR A 139 -7.44 -19.83 -3.51
C TYR A 139 -7.20 -21.19 -4.15
N LEU A 140 -7.51 -21.30 -5.44
CA LEU A 140 -7.28 -22.52 -6.24
C LEU A 140 -5.82 -22.64 -6.71
N GLY A 141 -5.47 -23.83 -7.22
CA GLY A 141 -4.14 -24.18 -7.72
C GLY A 141 -3.99 -24.03 -9.24
N GLY A 142 -2.89 -24.57 -9.77
CA GLY A 142 -2.51 -24.52 -11.18
C GLY A 142 -3.00 -25.71 -12.01
N PHE A 143 -3.52 -26.79 -11.39
CA PHE A 143 -3.93 -27.98 -12.14
C PHE A 143 -5.10 -27.75 -13.09
N GLY A 144 -6.08 -26.90 -12.73
CA GLY A 144 -7.16 -26.53 -13.66
C GLY A 144 -6.66 -25.71 -14.85
N ILE A 145 -5.70 -24.80 -14.61
CA ILE A 145 -5.02 -24.08 -15.69
C ILE A 145 -4.30 -25.06 -16.61
N ALA A 146 -3.59 -26.04 -16.04
CA ALA A 146 -2.85 -27.02 -16.80
C ALA A 146 -3.75 -27.91 -17.68
N ALA A 147 -4.91 -28.33 -17.15
CA ALA A 147 -5.89 -29.11 -17.90
C ALA A 147 -6.43 -28.32 -19.11
N ALA A 148 -6.79 -27.05 -18.92
CA ALA A 148 -7.23 -26.18 -20.03
C ALA A 148 -6.15 -26.03 -21.11
N LEU A 149 -4.89 -25.80 -20.72
CA LEU A 149 -3.77 -25.65 -21.66
C LEU A 149 -3.42 -26.94 -22.42
N ARG A 150 -3.60 -28.12 -21.80
CA ARG A 150 -3.38 -29.42 -22.44
C ARG A 150 -4.45 -29.73 -23.49
N GLU A 151 -5.68 -29.25 -23.28
CA GLU A 151 -6.79 -29.35 -24.22
C GLU A 151 -6.77 -28.24 -25.30
N GLY A 152 -5.70 -27.44 -25.35
CA GLY A 152 -5.44 -26.50 -26.45
C GLY A 152 -6.00 -25.09 -26.26
N ALA A 153 -6.31 -24.67 -25.03
CA ALA A 153 -6.72 -23.28 -24.79
C ALA A 153 -5.61 -22.28 -25.16
N ASP A 154 -5.98 -21.26 -25.93
CA ASP A 154 -5.17 -20.08 -26.23
C ASP A 154 -5.22 -19.07 -25.07
N VAL A 155 -6.38 -18.98 -24.41
CA VAL A 155 -6.63 -18.11 -23.27
C VAL A 155 -7.29 -18.91 -22.15
N VAL A 156 -6.69 -18.85 -20.95
CA VAL A 156 -7.27 -19.42 -19.73
C VAL A 156 -7.60 -18.30 -18.75
N VAL A 157 -8.88 -18.20 -18.41
CA VAL A 157 -9.40 -17.23 -17.43
C VAL A 157 -9.69 -17.96 -16.13
N THR A 158 -9.20 -17.45 -15.01
CA THR A 158 -9.50 -18.00 -13.69
C THR A 158 -10.19 -16.98 -12.80
N GLY A 159 -10.91 -17.48 -11.78
CA GLY A 159 -11.31 -16.70 -10.62
C GLY A 159 -10.15 -16.54 -9.66
N ARG A 160 -10.36 -16.76 -8.36
CA ARG A 160 -9.27 -16.74 -7.38
C ARG A 160 -8.43 -18.02 -7.46
N VAL A 161 -7.25 -17.89 -8.06
CA VAL A 161 -6.11 -18.79 -7.86
C VAL A 161 -5.07 -18.11 -6.97
N THR A 162 -4.07 -18.84 -6.47
CA THR A 162 -2.85 -18.15 -6.01
C THR A 162 -2.12 -17.52 -7.19
N ASP A 163 -1.45 -16.40 -6.93
CA ASP A 163 -0.86 -15.59 -7.98
C ASP A 163 0.26 -16.39 -8.69
N ALA A 164 1.09 -17.11 -7.92
CA ALA A 164 2.08 -18.06 -8.43
C ALA A 164 1.48 -19.21 -9.26
N SER A 165 0.23 -19.64 -9.01
CA SER A 165 -0.40 -20.72 -9.78
C SER A 165 -0.62 -20.36 -11.24
N LEU A 166 -0.61 -19.06 -11.59
CA LEU A 166 -0.61 -18.60 -12.99
C LEU A 166 0.64 -19.06 -13.76
N VAL A 167 1.75 -19.33 -13.07
CA VAL A 167 2.99 -19.87 -13.65
C VAL A 167 3.09 -21.38 -13.43
N VAL A 168 2.63 -21.89 -12.29
CA VAL A 168 2.61 -23.34 -12.00
C VAL A 168 1.77 -24.10 -13.03
N GLY A 169 0.58 -23.60 -13.39
CA GLY A 169 -0.30 -24.24 -14.38
C GLY A 169 0.36 -24.46 -15.74
N PRO A 170 0.93 -23.42 -16.39
CA PRO A 170 1.77 -23.57 -17.57
C PRO A 170 2.92 -24.56 -17.42
N GLY A 171 3.64 -24.52 -16.29
CA GLY A 171 4.73 -25.45 -15.99
C GLY A 171 4.26 -26.91 -15.97
N ILE A 172 3.14 -27.20 -15.29
CA ILE A 172 2.52 -28.53 -15.25
C ILE A 172 2.11 -28.98 -16.66
N ALA A 173 1.51 -28.09 -17.46
CA ALA A 173 1.07 -28.42 -18.82
C ALA A 173 2.25 -28.79 -19.72
N HIS A 174 3.33 -28.01 -19.66
CA HIS A 174 4.50 -28.16 -20.53
C HIS A 174 5.41 -29.32 -20.15
N HIS A 175 5.73 -29.46 -18.85
CA HIS A 175 6.68 -30.48 -18.36
C HIS A 175 6.01 -31.79 -17.92
N GLY A 176 4.66 -31.85 -17.92
CA GLY A 176 3.93 -33.07 -17.59
C GLY A 176 4.00 -33.46 -16.11
N TRP A 177 4.23 -32.48 -15.21
CA TRP A 177 4.30 -32.74 -13.77
C TRP A 177 3.00 -33.32 -13.21
N THR A 178 3.16 -34.09 -12.13
CA THR A 178 2.07 -34.76 -11.41
C THR A 178 1.85 -34.10 -10.05
N PRO A 179 0.74 -34.36 -9.35
CA PRO A 179 0.50 -33.84 -7.99
C PRO A 179 1.57 -34.20 -6.95
N THR A 180 2.45 -35.17 -7.23
CA THR A 180 3.56 -35.57 -6.34
C THR A 180 4.93 -35.12 -6.85
N SER A 181 4.99 -34.30 -7.90
CA SER A 181 6.23 -33.71 -8.42
C SER A 181 6.68 -32.51 -7.57
N TYR A 182 6.78 -32.71 -6.25
CA TYR A 182 6.82 -31.62 -5.26
C TYR A 182 7.96 -30.63 -5.47
N ASP A 183 9.20 -31.09 -5.67
CA ASP A 183 10.33 -30.18 -5.90
C ASP A 183 10.15 -29.32 -7.16
N ALA A 184 9.66 -29.91 -8.24
CA ALA A 184 9.44 -29.18 -9.49
C ALA A 184 8.29 -28.17 -9.37
N LEU A 185 7.20 -28.57 -8.72
CA LEU A 185 6.07 -27.67 -8.39
C LEU A 185 6.53 -26.53 -7.48
N ALA A 186 7.38 -26.82 -6.49
CA ALA A 186 7.89 -25.82 -5.56
C ALA A 186 8.80 -24.81 -6.27
N GLY A 187 9.66 -25.27 -7.16
CA GLY A 187 10.44 -24.42 -8.05
C GLY A 187 9.56 -23.51 -8.92
N ALA A 188 8.46 -24.03 -9.47
CA ALA A 188 7.50 -23.24 -10.24
C ALA A 188 6.72 -22.22 -9.40
N VAL A 189 6.37 -22.55 -8.14
CA VAL A 189 5.78 -21.58 -7.20
C VAL A 189 6.77 -20.45 -6.92
N VAL A 190 8.04 -20.77 -6.68
CA VAL A 190 9.09 -19.76 -6.49
C VAL A 190 9.26 -18.89 -7.74
N ALA A 191 9.28 -19.49 -8.94
CA ALA A 191 9.35 -18.76 -10.19
C ALA A 191 8.15 -17.82 -10.38
N GLY A 192 6.94 -18.29 -10.10
CA GLY A 192 5.72 -17.50 -10.14
C GLY A 192 5.74 -16.34 -9.14
N HIS A 193 6.14 -16.62 -7.91
CA HIS A 193 6.27 -15.63 -6.86
C HIS A 193 7.26 -14.50 -7.20
N VAL A 194 8.31 -14.82 -7.96
CA VAL A 194 9.28 -13.82 -8.40
C VAL A 194 8.76 -12.95 -9.55
N ILE A 195 7.94 -13.49 -10.45
CA ILE A 195 7.46 -12.72 -11.61
C ILE A 195 6.06 -12.10 -11.45
N GLU A 196 5.35 -12.42 -10.37
CA GLU A 196 4.12 -11.73 -9.98
C GLU A 196 4.40 -10.31 -9.42
N CYS A 197 3.35 -9.58 -9.03
CA CYS A 197 3.43 -8.21 -8.50
C CYS A 197 4.10 -7.18 -9.43
N GLY A 198 4.12 -7.43 -10.74
CA GLY A 198 4.54 -6.47 -11.76
C GLY A 198 6.05 -6.37 -11.94
N THR A 199 6.66 -5.22 -11.63
CA THR A 199 8.09 -4.95 -11.95
C THR A 199 9.05 -5.16 -10.78
N HIS A 200 8.62 -5.83 -9.71
CA HIS A 200 9.42 -5.94 -8.48
C HIS A 200 10.78 -6.60 -8.70
N ALA A 201 10.83 -7.76 -9.37
CA ALA A 201 12.08 -8.46 -9.66
C ALA A 201 13.02 -7.72 -10.62
N THR A 202 12.56 -6.63 -11.25
CA THR A 202 13.39 -5.75 -12.10
C THR A 202 13.71 -4.39 -11.46
N GLY A 203 13.34 -4.19 -10.18
CA GLY A 203 13.66 -2.98 -9.40
C GLY A 203 12.45 -2.13 -8.97
N GLY A 204 11.22 -2.54 -9.27
CA GLY A 204 10.00 -1.90 -8.78
C GLY A 204 9.89 -2.07 -7.27
N ASN A 205 9.52 -1.02 -6.54
CA ASN A 205 9.46 -1.01 -5.06
C ASN A 205 10.75 -1.48 -4.34
N PHE A 206 11.89 -1.51 -5.02
CA PHE A 206 13.16 -1.96 -4.46
C PHE A 206 13.86 -0.85 -3.68
N SER A 207 14.22 -1.09 -2.41
CA SER A 207 14.89 -0.11 -1.54
C SER A 207 16.27 0.31 -2.05
N GLY A 208 16.94 -0.54 -2.83
CA GLY A 208 18.23 -0.25 -3.47
C GLY A 208 18.13 0.61 -4.74
N PHE A 209 17.01 1.31 -4.99
CA PHE A 209 16.80 2.12 -6.21
C PHE A 209 17.93 3.11 -6.52
N ALA A 210 18.62 3.65 -5.51
CA ALA A 210 19.72 4.59 -5.69
C ALA A 210 20.91 3.94 -6.44
N VAL A 211 21.19 2.66 -6.15
CA VAL A 211 22.21 1.87 -6.86
C VAL A 211 21.79 1.65 -8.31
N LEU A 212 20.52 1.27 -8.54
CA LEU A 212 19.99 1.09 -9.89
C LEU A 212 20.04 2.39 -10.70
N ARG A 213 19.70 3.53 -10.08
CA ARG A 213 19.77 4.85 -10.70
C ARG A 213 21.21 5.22 -11.06
N ALA A 214 22.17 5.01 -10.16
CA ALA A 214 23.57 5.28 -10.42
C ALA A 214 24.14 4.43 -11.58
N ALA A 215 23.61 3.22 -11.78
CA ALA A 215 23.96 2.34 -12.88
C ALA A 215 23.23 2.64 -14.21
N GLY A 216 22.37 3.66 -14.27
CA GLY A 216 21.57 3.99 -15.46
C GLY A 216 20.40 3.04 -15.75
N ALA A 217 20.14 2.07 -14.86
CA ALA A 217 19.08 1.08 -15.05
C ALA A 217 17.67 1.72 -15.02
N LEU A 218 17.52 2.91 -14.44
CA LEU A 218 16.24 3.63 -14.33
C LEU A 218 16.03 4.71 -15.40
N ASP A 219 16.86 4.74 -16.46
CA ASP A 219 16.76 5.72 -17.55
C ASP A 219 15.58 5.44 -18.52
N ARG A 220 14.99 4.24 -18.40
CA ARG A 220 13.81 3.79 -19.13
C ARG A 220 12.78 3.23 -18.14
N PRO A 221 11.49 3.14 -18.52
CA PRO A 221 10.51 2.41 -17.72
C PRO A 221 10.99 0.99 -17.43
N LEU A 222 10.78 0.54 -16.19
CA LEU A 222 11.09 -0.82 -15.77
C LEU A 222 10.34 -1.82 -16.66
N GLY A 223 11.07 -2.82 -17.16
CA GLY A 223 10.49 -3.97 -17.86
C GLY A 223 9.87 -4.94 -16.87
N PHE A 224 8.83 -5.66 -17.29
CA PHE A 224 8.30 -6.76 -16.50
C PHE A 224 9.26 -7.96 -16.56
N PRO A 225 9.38 -8.74 -15.47
CA PRO A 225 10.22 -9.91 -15.42
C PRO A 225 9.60 -11.07 -16.21
N LEU A 226 10.45 -12.03 -16.56
CA LEU A 226 10.07 -13.30 -17.14
C LEU A 226 11.02 -14.39 -16.62
N VAL A 227 10.59 -15.65 -16.73
CA VAL A 227 11.38 -16.82 -16.31
C VAL A 227 11.52 -17.83 -17.44
N GLU A 228 12.70 -18.42 -17.51
CA GLU A 228 12.97 -19.66 -18.23
C GLU A 228 12.82 -20.83 -17.25
N LEU A 229 11.67 -21.48 -17.24
CA LEU A 229 11.32 -22.55 -16.29
C LEU A 229 11.73 -23.93 -16.83
N ALA A 230 12.68 -24.58 -16.16
CA ALA A 230 13.19 -25.90 -16.53
C ALA A 230 12.32 -27.05 -15.98
N GLU A 231 12.54 -28.25 -16.53
CA GLU A 231 11.78 -29.47 -16.21
C GLU A 231 11.92 -29.92 -14.75
N ASP A 232 13.04 -29.60 -14.09
CA ASP A 232 13.31 -29.91 -12.68
C ASP A 232 12.79 -28.84 -11.70
N GLY A 233 12.12 -27.80 -12.21
CA GLY A 233 11.62 -26.66 -11.43
C GLY A 233 12.65 -25.56 -11.19
N SER A 234 13.93 -25.75 -11.54
CA SER A 234 14.88 -24.63 -11.55
C SER A 234 14.49 -23.61 -12.63
N CYS A 235 14.85 -22.34 -12.43
CA CYS A 235 14.54 -21.32 -13.42
C CYS A 235 15.60 -20.24 -13.50
N VAL A 236 15.62 -19.53 -14.63
CA VAL A 236 16.37 -18.27 -14.76
C VAL A 236 15.40 -17.12 -14.87
N VAL A 237 15.47 -16.20 -13.91
CA VAL A 237 14.73 -14.94 -13.91
C VAL A 237 15.50 -13.96 -14.79
N THR A 238 14.80 -13.31 -15.70
CA THR A 238 15.36 -12.27 -16.56
C THR A 238 14.28 -11.27 -16.98
N LYS A 239 14.58 -10.41 -17.95
CA LYS A 239 13.66 -9.41 -18.51
C LYS A 239 13.88 -9.28 -20.01
N GLN A 240 12.96 -8.58 -20.68
CA GLN A 240 13.08 -8.36 -22.13
C GLN A 240 14.21 -7.39 -22.48
N ASP A 241 14.80 -7.61 -23.65
CA ASP A 241 15.88 -6.81 -24.21
C ASP A 241 15.43 -5.35 -24.38
N GLY A 242 16.32 -4.40 -24.04
CA GLY A 242 16.07 -2.97 -24.26
C GLY A 242 15.11 -2.29 -23.27
N THR A 243 14.52 -3.02 -22.32
CA THR A 243 13.72 -2.42 -21.23
C THR A 243 14.59 -1.84 -20.12
N GLY A 244 14.03 -0.96 -19.26
CA GLY A 244 14.71 -0.50 -18.04
C GLY A 244 14.68 -1.56 -16.92
N GLY A 245 15.24 -1.20 -15.77
CA GLY A 245 15.39 -2.06 -14.60
C GLY A 245 16.64 -2.92 -14.62
N ALA A 246 16.85 -3.67 -13.54
CA ALA A 246 17.91 -4.66 -13.42
C ALA A 246 17.37 -5.94 -12.77
N VAL A 247 17.80 -7.10 -13.26
CA VAL A 247 17.57 -8.40 -12.60
C VAL A 247 18.88 -8.82 -11.95
N SER A 248 18.94 -8.67 -10.63
CA SER A 248 20.10 -9.02 -9.80
C SER A 248 19.66 -9.90 -8.64
N VAL A 249 20.63 -10.51 -7.94
CA VAL A 249 20.36 -11.26 -6.72
C VAL A 249 19.54 -10.43 -5.73
N ASP A 250 19.83 -9.13 -5.58
CA ASP A 250 19.09 -8.27 -4.65
C ASP A 250 17.64 -8.00 -5.08
N THR A 251 17.37 -7.76 -6.38
CA THR A 251 16.01 -7.48 -6.85
C THR A 251 15.13 -8.74 -6.81
N VAL A 252 15.72 -9.90 -7.12
CA VAL A 252 15.04 -11.20 -6.99
C VAL A 252 14.84 -11.56 -5.52
N THR A 253 15.84 -11.35 -4.67
CA THR A 253 15.73 -11.58 -3.21
C THR A 253 14.65 -10.69 -2.59
N ALA A 254 14.57 -9.42 -3.00
CA ALA A 254 13.56 -8.49 -2.51
C ALA A 254 12.14 -9.00 -2.76
N GLN A 255 11.90 -9.64 -3.91
CA GLN A 255 10.62 -10.28 -4.21
C GLN A 255 10.46 -11.61 -3.47
N LEU A 256 11.49 -12.46 -3.36
CA LEU A 256 11.41 -13.74 -2.64
C LEU A 256 11.06 -13.60 -1.15
N VAL A 257 11.41 -12.48 -0.52
CA VAL A 257 11.10 -12.20 0.90
C VAL A 257 9.79 -11.42 1.09
N TYR A 258 9.08 -11.13 0.01
CA TYR A 258 7.84 -10.37 0.01
C TYR A 258 6.63 -11.29 0.29
N GLU A 259 5.69 -10.85 1.12
CA GLU A 259 4.42 -11.58 1.39
C GLU A 259 4.50 -13.03 1.90
N ILE A 260 5.67 -13.46 2.40
CA ILE A 260 5.86 -14.77 3.04
C ILE A 260 5.60 -14.73 4.56
N GLN A 261 5.11 -15.83 5.14
CA GLN A 261 4.83 -15.92 6.58
C GLN A 261 5.92 -16.64 7.38
N THR A 262 6.39 -17.78 6.87
CA THR A 262 7.37 -18.66 7.54
C THR A 262 8.36 -19.20 6.50
N THR A 263 9.28 -20.08 6.91
CA THR A 263 10.12 -20.82 5.95
C THR A 263 9.34 -21.86 5.12
N ARG A 264 8.10 -22.15 5.50
CA ARG A 264 7.14 -22.97 4.74
C ARG A 264 6.14 -22.05 4.04
N TYR A 265 6.22 -21.98 2.71
CA TYR A 265 5.30 -21.20 1.90
C TYR A 265 4.21 -22.09 1.33
N LEU A 266 2.98 -21.88 1.79
CA LEU A 266 1.83 -22.73 1.51
C LEU A 266 1.18 -22.33 0.18
N ASN A 267 1.15 -23.26 -0.78
CA ASN A 267 0.43 -23.09 -2.04
C ASN A 267 -0.56 -24.27 -2.23
N PRO A 268 -1.74 -24.08 -2.87
CA PRO A 268 -2.69 -25.16 -3.12
C PRO A 268 -2.12 -26.37 -3.86
N ASP A 269 -1.05 -26.21 -4.64
CA ASP A 269 -0.43 -27.29 -5.40
C ASP A 269 0.71 -27.99 -4.62
N VAL A 270 1.42 -27.27 -3.74
CA VAL A 270 2.62 -27.74 -3.03
C VAL A 270 2.95 -26.84 -1.82
N THR A 271 3.58 -27.39 -0.78
CA THR A 271 4.21 -26.56 0.26
C THR A 271 5.69 -26.38 -0.06
N VAL A 272 6.16 -25.14 -0.21
CA VAL A 272 7.54 -24.79 -0.59
C VAL A 272 8.42 -24.59 0.65
N HIS A 273 9.64 -25.12 0.61
CA HIS A 273 10.66 -24.88 1.63
C HIS A 273 11.55 -23.70 1.20
N LEU A 274 11.18 -22.47 1.59
CA LEU A 274 11.89 -21.25 1.17
C LEU A 274 13.35 -21.21 1.64
N ASP A 275 13.66 -21.88 2.75
CA ASP A 275 15.03 -21.99 3.29
C ASP A 275 15.95 -22.90 2.48
N THR A 276 15.44 -23.55 1.43
CA THR A 276 16.22 -24.38 0.49
C THR A 276 16.51 -23.68 -0.84
N VAL A 277 15.90 -22.51 -1.09
CA VAL A 277 16.08 -21.78 -2.35
C VAL A 277 17.49 -21.21 -2.43
N GLU A 278 18.20 -21.57 -3.50
CA GLU A 278 19.50 -21.01 -3.84
C GLU A 278 19.32 -19.94 -4.92
N VAL A 279 19.90 -18.76 -4.69
CA VAL A 279 19.84 -17.61 -5.60
C VAL A 279 21.25 -17.28 -6.06
N GLU A 280 21.50 -17.36 -7.36
CA GLU A 280 22.82 -17.14 -7.95
C GLU A 280 22.73 -16.17 -9.14
N GLN A 281 23.66 -15.22 -9.23
CA GLN A 281 23.81 -14.42 -10.45
C GLN A 281 24.35 -15.32 -11.57
N GLU A 282 23.60 -15.48 -12.66
CA GLU A 282 24.06 -16.21 -13.84
C GLU A 282 24.61 -15.20 -14.85
N GLY A 283 25.86 -15.39 -15.30
CA GLY A 283 26.48 -14.46 -16.25
C GLY A 283 26.88 -13.11 -15.64
N ALA A 284 27.19 -12.14 -16.49
CA ALA A 284 27.57 -10.80 -16.04
C ALA A 284 26.34 -9.98 -15.59
N PRO A 285 26.45 -9.04 -14.63
CA PRO A 285 25.30 -8.29 -14.10
C PRO A 285 24.45 -7.58 -15.18
N GLU A 286 25.07 -7.08 -16.25
CA GLU A 286 24.42 -6.44 -17.38
C GLU A 286 23.56 -7.39 -18.23
N GLU A 287 23.77 -8.70 -18.12
CA GLU A 287 22.97 -9.72 -18.80
C GLU A 287 21.61 -9.94 -18.13
N ASN A 288 21.42 -9.44 -16.90
CA ASN A 288 20.15 -9.48 -16.17
C ASN A 288 19.60 -10.90 -16.01
N ARG A 289 20.43 -11.85 -15.55
CA ARG A 289 20.04 -13.25 -15.36
C ARG A 289 20.35 -13.71 -13.94
N VAL A 290 19.34 -14.21 -13.26
CA VAL A 290 19.48 -14.79 -11.90
C VAL A 290 18.89 -16.18 -11.91
N ARG A 291 19.70 -17.16 -11.54
CA ARG A 291 19.30 -18.55 -11.45
C ARG A 291 18.74 -18.85 -10.07
N LEU A 292 17.60 -19.52 -10.05
CA LEU A 292 16.97 -20.09 -8.86
C LEU A 292 17.03 -21.62 -8.95
N SER A 293 17.59 -22.26 -7.93
CA SER A 293 17.69 -23.72 -7.86
C SER A 293 17.59 -24.25 -6.44
N GLY A 294 17.62 -25.58 -6.28
CA GLY A 294 17.67 -26.23 -4.97
C GLY A 294 16.34 -26.28 -4.21
N THR A 295 15.30 -25.60 -4.70
CA THR A 295 13.98 -25.54 -4.07
C THR A 295 13.39 -26.93 -3.82
N ARG A 296 13.07 -27.21 -2.56
CA ARG A 296 12.36 -28.42 -2.13
C ARG A 296 10.89 -28.15 -1.87
N GLY A 297 10.08 -29.15 -2.18
CA GLY A 297 8.64 -29.14 -1.91
C GLY A 297 8.21 -30.34 -1.09
N GLU A 298 7.04 -30.21 -0.47
CA GLU A 298 6.30 -31.32 0.16
C GLU A 298 4.81 -31.23 -0.19
N ALA A 299 4.03 -32.19 0.29
CA ALA A 299 2.59 -32.22 0.06
C ALA A 299 1.89 -30.88 0.39
N PRO A 300 0.85 -30.49 -0.37
CA PRO A 300 0.14 -29.23 -0.15
C PRO A 300 -0.61 -29.22 1.20
N PRO A 301 -1.09 -28.06 1.68
CA PRO A 301 -1.92 -27.99 2.87
C PRO A 301 -3.29 -28.65 2.65
N GLU A 302 -3.83 -29.25 3.73
CA GLU A 302 -5.17 -29.87 3.78
C GLU A 302 -6.30 -28.83 3.62
N ARG A 303 -6.05 -27.59 4.03
CA ARG A 303 -7.02 -26.49 4.02
C ARG A 303 -6.65 -25.43 3.00
N LEU A 304 -7.64 -24.88 2.32
CA LEU A 304 -7.49 -23.78 1.39
C LEU A 304 -7.80 -22.45 2.07
N LYS A 305 -6.97 -21.42 1.82
CA LYS A 305 -7.27 -20.03 2.17
C LYS A 305 -8.52 -19.60 1.40
N VAL A 306 -9.37 -18.81 2.02
CA VAL A 306 -10.55 -18.19 1.42
C VAL A 306 -10.48 -16.68 1.65
N CYS A 307 -10.57 -15.92 0.56
CA CYS A 307 -10.68 -14.47 0.59
C CYS A 307 -12.12 -14.08 0.90
N VAL A 308 -12.39 -13.70 2.15
CA VAL A 308 -13.73 -13.28 2.58
C VAL A 308 -13.77 -11.78 2.74
N ASN A 309 -14.67 -11.12 2.02
CA ASN A 309 -14.95 -9.71 2.16
C ASN A 309 -16.36 -9.49 2.67
N THR A 310 -16.53 -8.63 3.68
CA THR A 310 -17.82 -8.19 4.19
C THR A 310 -17.93 -6.67 4.14
N LEU A 311 -19.15 -6.13 4.24
CA LEU A 311 -19.33 -4.69 4.45
C LEU A 311 -19.16 -4.38 5.94
N GLY A 312 -18.25 -3.47 6.26
CA GLY A 312 -17.93 -3.10 7.64
C GLY A 312 -18.81 -2.02 8.26
N GLY A 313 -19.71 -1.42 7.47
CA GLY A 313 -20.46 -0.23 7.85
C GLY A 313 -19.81 1.04 7.29
N PHE A 314 -19.77 2.10 8.09
CA PHE A 314 -19.34 3.43 7.70
C PHE A 314 -18.17 3.91 8.56
N ARG A 315 -17.28 4.70 7.95
CA ARG A 315 -16.18 5.36 8.65
C ARG A 315 -16.09 6.84 8.30
N ASN A 316 -15.58 7.63 9.23
CA ASN A 316 -15.22 9.03 9.00
C ASN A 316 -13.94 9.37 9.79
N SER A 317 -13.15 10.31 9.29
CA SER A 317 -11.88 10.72 9.90
C SER A 317 -11.74 12.24 9.85
N MET A 318 -11.15 12.81 10.90
CA MET A 318 -10.74 14.21 10.93
C MET A 318 -9.32 14.33 11.48
N GLU A 319 -8.63 15.37 11.05
CA GLU A 319 -7.27 15.69 11.48
C GLU A 319 -7.23 17.09 12.09
N LEU A 320 -6.74 17.14 13.32
CA LEU A 320 -6.51 18.34 14.09
C LEU A 320 -5.00 18.63 14.09
N VAL A 321 -4.64 19.86 13.76
CA VAL A 321 -3.24 20.27 13.70
C VAL A 321 -2.81 20.74 15.09
N LEU A 322 -1.81 20.07 15.67
CA LEU A 322 -1.21 20.41 16.95
C LEU A 322 0.17 21.03 16.73
N THR A 323 0.25 22.35 16.76
CA THR A 323 1.50 23.09 16.50
C THR A 323 2.25 23.42 17.78
N GLY A 324 3.57 23.31 17.74
CA GLY A 324 4.48 23.89 18.73
C GLY A 324 4.72 23.02 19.96
N LEU A 325 4.65 23.64 21.14
CA LEU A 325 4.96 22.98 22.42
C LEU A 325 3.78 22.15 22.95
N ASP A 326 4.06 21.27 23.91
CA ASP A 326 3.06 20.57 24.72
C ASP A 326 2.06 19.72 23.89
N VAL A 327 2.52 19.16 22.76
CA VAL A 327 1.69 18.41 21.80
C VAL A 327 0.95 17.25 22.48
N GLU A 328 1.60 16.52 23.39
CA GLU A 328 0.93 15.47 24.18
C GLU A 328 -0.23 16.00 25.01
N ALA A 329 -0.03 17.10 25.74
CA ALA A 329 -1.06 17.67 26.60
C ALA A 329 -2.24 18.22 25.77
N LYS A 330 -1.95 18.83 24.61
CA LYS A 330 -2.98 19.28 23.66
C LYS A 330 -3.83 18.13 23.16
N ALA A 331 -3.20 17.01 22.78
CA ALA A 331 -3.91 15.82 22.32
C ALA A 331 -4.81 15.24 23.42
N ALA A 332 -4.27 15.04 24.62
CA ALA A 332 -5.02 14.55 25.76
C ALA A 332 -6.22 15.44 26.10
N TRP A 333 -6.07 16.76 26.00
CA TRP A 333 -7.16 17.69 26.27
C TRP A 333 -8.29 17.58 25.26
N VAL A 334 -7.99 17.43 23.96
CA VAL A 334 -8.99 17.18 22.93
C VAL A 334 -9.73 15.86 23.18
N GLU A 335 -8.99 14.80 23.48
CA GLU A 335 -9.56 13.48 23.77
C GLU A 335 -10.50 13.53 24.99
N GLU A 336 -10.12 14.24 26.05
CA GLU A 336 -10.95 14.47 27.23
C GLU A 336 -12.22 15.28 26.92
N GLN A 337 -12.10 16.35 26.12
CA GLN A 337 -13.22 17.22 25.76
C GLN A 337 -14.24 16.52 24.84
N VAL A 338 -13.75 15.81 23.83
CA VAL A 338 -14.58 15.30 22.73
C VAL A 338 -14.95 13.84 22.92
N GLY A 339 -14.08 13.02 23.53
CA GLY A 339 -14.29 11.58 23.71
C GLY A 339 -15.66 11.22 24.28
N PRO A 340 -16.13 11.86 25.38
CA PRO A 340 -17.46 11.60 25.94
C PRO A 340 -18.65 11.96 25.04
N LEU A 341 -18.43 12.79 24.02
CA LEU A 341 -19.47 13.26 23.09
C LEU A 341 -19.59 12.37 21.84
N LEU A 342 -18.56 11.57 21.54
CA LEU A 342 -18.55 10.68 20.38
C LEU A 342 -19.38 9.43 20.65
N THR A 343 -20.24 9.08 19.70
CA THR A 343 -21.25 8.00 19.86
C THR A 343 -21.02 6.81 18.94
N ALA A 344 -20.00 6.87 18.08
CA ALA A 344 -19.65 5.77 17.18
C ALA A 344 -19.18 4.54 17.96
N ALA A 345 -19.49 3.35 17.44
CA ALA A 345 -19.15 2.08 18.05
C ALA A 345 -17.65 1.87 18.29
N ASP A 346 -16.81 2.42 17.41
CA ASP A 346 -15.35 2.34 17.51
C ASP A 346 -14.69 3.67 17.15
N ILE A 347 -13.74 4.11 17.99
CA ILE A 347 -13.03 5.39 17.86
C ILE A 347 -11.55 5.12 18.08
N ALA A 348 -10.75 5.46 17.08
CA ALA A 348 -9.30 5.35 17.14
C ALA A 348 -8.66 6.74 17.05
N TRP A 349 -7.80 7.04 18.02
CA TRP A 349 -6.94 8.21 18.02
C TRP A 349 -5.53 7.79 17.62
N THR A 350 -4.95 8.51 16.66
CA THR A 350 -3.57 8.31 16.24
C THR A 350 -2.91 9.67 16.09
N ARG A 351 -1.59 9.70 16.23
CA ARG A 351 -0.81 10.92 16.10
C ARG A 351 0.41 10.68 15.24
N THR A 352 0.78 11.64 14.40
CA THR A 352 2.04 11.58 13.66
C THR A 352 3.24 11.75 14.61
N ALA A 353 4.46 11.63 14.09
CA ALA A 353 5.66 11.91 14.87
C ALA A 353 5.59 13.32 15.49
N LEU A 354 6.18 13.48 16.67
CA LEU A 354 6.34 14.78 17.28
C LEU A 354 7.21 15.67 16.38
N PRO A 355 6.93 16.98 16.32
CA PRO A 355 7.68 17.88 15.47
C PRO A 355 9.14 17.95 15.92
N ALA A 356 10.04 18.13 14.97
CA ALA A 356 11.44 18.36 15.29
C ALA A 356 11.57 19.65 16.12
N PRO A 357 12.42 19.68 17.17
CA PRO A 357 12.70 20.92 17.86
C PRO A 357 13.23 21.99 16.89
N ASP A 358 12.81 23.24 17.09
CA ASP A 358 13.30 24.40 16.33
C ASP A 358 13.04 24.36 14.81
N ALA A 359 11.94 23.74 14.38
CA ALA A 359 11.57 23.61 12.97
C ALA A 359 11.44 24.95 12.21
N ASP A 360 11.89 24.96 10.95
CA ASP A 360 11.97 26.15 10.09
C ASP A 360 10.67 26.50 9.35
N THR A 361 9.65 25.65 9.44
CA THR A 361 8.31 25.88 8.89
C THR A 361 7.23 25.65 9.94
N GLU A 362 6.07 26.27 9.75
CA GLU A 362 4.90 26.06 10.62
C GLU A 362 4.44 24.60 10.59
N GLU A 363 4.44 24.00 9.39
CA GLU A 363 4.11 22.59 9.19
C GLU A 363 5.12 21.66 9.87
N GLY A 364 6.42 21.95 9.77
CA GLY A 364 7.47 21.16 10.44
C GLY A 364 7.43 21.28 11.97
N ALA A 365 6.85 22.37 12.48
CA ALA A 365 6.58 22.57 13.90
C ALA A 365 5.25 21.95 14.36
N SER A 366 4.54 21.25 13.46
CA SER A 366 3.21 20.72 13.70
C SER A 366 3.16 19.20 13.68
N CYS A 367 2.14 18.67 14.34
CA CYS A 367 1.82 17.26 14.40
C CYS A 367 0.33 17.08 14.13
N LEU A 368 -0.08 16.01 13.45
CA LEU A 368 -1.48 15.72 13.20
C LEU A 368 -2.01 14.76 14.26
N LEU A 369 -3.05 15.19 14.98
CA LEU A 369 -3.91 14.31 15.76
C LEU A 369 -5.07 13.88 14.87
N ARG A 370 -5.11 12.59 14.53
CA ARG A 370 -6.14 11.99 13.69
C ARG A 370 -7.09 11.18 14.56
N VAL A 371 -8.37 11.48 14.43
CA VAL A 371 -9.45 10.66 14.97
C VAL A 371 -10.20 10.01 13.84
N THR A 372 -10.37 8.69 13.94
CA THR A 372 -11.14 7.88 13.00
C THR A 372 -12.25 7.19 13.77
N ALA A 373 -13.48 7.38 13.33
CA ALA A 373 -14.65 6.70 13.88
C ALA A 373 -15.20 5.69 12.86
N ARG A 374 -15.61 4.52 13.36
CA ARG A 374 -16.25 3.45 12.60
C ARG A 374 -17.54 3.05 13.29
N ASP A 375 -18.57 2.80 12.50
CA ASP A 375 -19.88 2.40 13.01
C ASP A 375 -20.66 1.59 11.96
N PRO A 376 -21.44 0.57 12.35
CA PRO A 376 -22.34 -0.13 11.43
C PRO A 376 -23.31 0.81 10.69
N GLU A 377 -23.73 1.90 11.32
CA GLU A 377 -24.65 2.90 10.75
C GLU A 377 -23.92 4.19 10.36
N ALA A 378 -24.43 4.90 9.34
CA ALA A 378 -23.81 6.15 8.89
C ALA A 378 -23.98 7.31 9.88
N LYS A 379 -25.04 7.30 10.70
CA LYS A 379 -25.46 8.43 11.52
C LYS A 379 -24.43 8.78 12.62
N PRO A 380 -23.90 7.83 13.42
CA PRO A 380 -22.92 8.14 14.47
C PRO A 380 -21.61 8.72 13.94
N VAL A 381 -21.20 8.33 12.72
CA VAL A 381 -19.98 8.81 12.05
C VAL A 381 -20.20 10.00 11.11
N ALA A 382 -21.41 10.55 11.05
CA ALA A 382 -21.72 11.76 10.28
C ALA A 382 -21.55 13.03 11.15
N LYS A 383 -22.55 13.91 11.17
CA LYS A 383 -22.53 15.15 11.96
C LYS A 383 -22.41 14.89 13.47
N ALA A 384 -22.86 13.74 13.97
CA ALA A 384 -22.70 13.35 15.37
C ALA A 384 -21.22 13.15 15.77
N PHE A 385 -20.37 12.80 14.81
CA PHE A 385 -18.91 12.69 14.98
C PHE A 385 -18.21 14.01 14.69
N THR A 386 -18.52 14.65 13.55
CA THR A 386 -17.79 15.86 13.14
C THR A 386 -18.18 17.12 13.90
N GLY A 387 -19.43 17.22 14.38
CA GLY A 387 -19.93 18.37 15.13
C GLY A 387 -19.12 18.65 16.40
N PRO A 388 -18.97 17.70 17.33
CA PRO A 388 -18.18 17.88 18.55
C PRO A 388 -16.74 18.34 18.29
N LEU A 389 -16.09 17.83 17.24
CA LEU A 389 -14.72 18.21 16.87
C LEU A 389 -14.63 19.66 16.34
N VAL A 390 -15.65 20.14 15.63
CA VAL A 390 -15.71 21.52 15.12
C VAL A 390 -16.10 22.51 16.22
N GLU A 391 -17.00 22.13 17.12
CA GLU A 391 -17.54 23.00 18.17
C GLU A 391 -16.48 23.41 19.19
N ILE A 392 -15.41 22.63 19.36
CA ILE A 392 -14.28 22.96 20.24
C ILE A 392 -13.25 23.93 19.62
N ALA A 393 -13.41 24.33 18.35
CA ALA A 393 -12.39 25.08 17.61
C ALA A 393 -11.94 26.41 18.23
N LEU A 394 -12.79 27.02 19.08
CA LEU A 394 -12.45 28.25 19.83
C LEU A 394 -12.31 28.03 21.34
N GLY A 395 -12.58 26.82 21.83
CA GLY A 395 -12.62 26.45 23.25
C GLY A 395 -11.60 25.40 23.67
N SER A 396 -10.63 25.09 22.81
CA SER A 396 -9.64 24.03 23.01
C SER A 396 -8.20 24.56 22.92
N TYR A 397 -7.27 23.70 22.51
CA TYR A 397 -5.84 23.97 22.44
C TYR A 397 -5.47 25.23 21.64
N PRO A 398 -4.36 25.91 21.99
CA PRO A 398 -3.91 27.09 21.27
C PRO A 398 -3.44 26.72 19.86
N GLY A 399 -3.80 27.54 18.88
CA GLY A 399 -3.47 27.29 17.48
C GLY A 399 -4.39 26.31 16.76
N PHE A 400 -5.62 26.11 17.25
CA PHE A 400 -6.59 25.23 16.61
C PHE A 400 -6.78 25.54 15.12
N THR A 401 -6.40 24.58 14.29
CA THR A 401 -6.67 24.55 12.85
C THR A 401 -6.78 23.09 12.37
N MET A 402 -7.38 22.90 11.21
CA MET A 402 -7.71 21.58 10.64
C MET A 402 -7.23 21.49 9.21
N THR A 403 -6.86 20.28 8.75
CA THR A 403 -6.36 20.10 7.37
C THR A 403 -7.47 20.16 6.33
N THR A 404 -8.71 19.83 6.72
CA THR A 404 -9.87 19.82 5.83
C THR A 404 -11.17 20.16 6.57
N PRO A 405 -12.20 20.68 5.87
CA PRO A 405 -13.55 20.77 6.40
C PRO A 405 -14.14 19.38 6.73
N PRO A 406 -15.19 19.31 7.58
CA PRO A 406 -15.89 18.06 7.89
C PRO A 406 -16.36 17.28 6.64
N GLY A 407 -15.91 16.03 6.53
CA GLY A 407 -16.32 15.09 5.49
C GLY A 407 -17.60 14.33 5.81
N GLN A 408 -18.21 13.76 4.77
CA GLN A 408 -19.30 12.79 4.90
C GLN A 408 -18.75 11.40 5.22
N PRO A 409 -19.50 10.55 5.94
CA PRO A 409 -19.08 9.18 6.18
C PRO A 409 -19.01 8.37 4.88
N SER A 410 -18.09 7.41 4.83
CA SER A 410 -17.86 6.54 3.66
C SER A 410 -18.01 5.07 4.05
N PRO A 411 -18.61 4.21 3.20
CA PRO A 411 -18.68 2.78 3.48
C PRO A 411 -17.29 2.14 3.34
N TYR A 412 -16.96 1.21 4.23
CA TYR A 412 -15.72 0.43 4.14
C TYR A 412 -16.01 -1.07 4.09
N GLY A 413 -15.11 -1.84 3.47
CA GLY A 413 -15.15 -3.30 3.52
C GLY A 413 -14.15 -3.83 4.53
N VAL A 414 -14.43 -5.05 5.02
CA VAL A 414 -13.55 -5.80 5.90
C VAL A 414 -13.11 -7.04 5.17
N TYR A 415 -11.80 -7.20 5.04
CA TYR A 415 -11.19 -8.45 4.61
C TYR A 415 -10.91 -9.31 5.83
N ARG A 416 -11.20 -10.60 5.74
CA ARG A 416 -10.70 -11.61 6.66
C ARG A 416 -10.22 -12.84 5.88
N PRO A 417 -9.06 -13.42 6.23
CA PRO A 417 -8.75 -14.76 5.78
C PRO A 417 -9.66 -15.75 6.50
N ALA A 418 -10.21 -16.70 5.76
CA ALA A 418 -10.82 -17.90 6.32
C ALA A 418 -10.13 -19.12 5.71
N TYR A 419 -10.43 -20.30 6.26
CA TYR A 419 -9.90 -21.56 5.75
C TYR A 419 -11.00 -22.60 5.72
N VAL A 420 -11.10 -23.35 4.63
CA VAL A 420 -12.02 -24.49 4.49
C VAL A 420 -11.23 -25.73 4.14
N ASP A 421 -11.75 -26.90 4.49
CA ASP A 421 -11.15 -28.15 4.07
C ASP A 421 -11.24 -28.26 2.55
N ARG A 422 -10.17 -28.75 1.91
CA ARG A 422 -10.14 -28.81 0.44
C ARG A 422 -11.29 -29.63 -0.16
N SER A 423 -11.76 -30.65 0.56
CA SER A 423 -12.92 -31.46 0.14
C SER A 423 -14.21 -30.66 -0.02
N GLU A 424 -14.28 -29.45 0.54
CA GLU A 424 -15.43 -28.54 0.37
C GLU A 424 -15.38 -27.71 -0.91
N VAL A 425 -14.26 -27.77 -1.65
CA VAL A 425 -13.99 -26.97 -2.85
C VAL A 425 -13.84 -27.90 -4.05
N THR A 426 -14.73 -27.76 -5.03
CA THR A 426 -14.68 -28.52 -6.29
C THR A 426 -14.18 -27.62 -7.41
N GLU A 427 -12.93 -27.79 -7.81
CA GLU A 427 -12.33 -27.07 -8.94
C GLU A 427 -12.81 -27.68 -10.27
N ILE A 428 -13.36 -26.83 -11.15
CA ILE A 428 -13.91 -27.26 -12.43
C ILE A 428 -13.31 -26.42 -13.55
N VAL A 429 -12.80 -27.07 -14.58
CA VAL A 429 -12.39 -26.45 -15.83
C VAL A 429 -13.54 -26.54 -16.82
N VAL A 430 -13.89 -25.41 -17.43
CA VAL A 430 -14.77 -25.35 -18.59
C VAL A 430 -13.89 -25.09 -19.82
N HIS A 431 -13.76 -26.11 -20.65
CA HIS A 431 -12.97 -26.09 -21.87
C HIS A 431 -13.63 -25.20 -22.94
N ALA A 432 -12.86 -24.83 -23.98
CA ALA A 432 -13.34 -23.94 -25.04
C ALA A 432 -14.53 -24.51 -25.83
N ASP A 433 -14.67 -25.84 -25.88
CA ASP A 433 -15.80 -26.56 -26.47
C ASP A 433 -17.02 -26.68 -25.54
N GLY A 434 -16.94 -26.12 -24.33
CA GLY A 434 -17.97 -26.18 -23.29
C GLY A 434 -17.95 -27.43 -22.43
N ARG A 435 -17.06 -28.40 -22.67
CA ARG A 435 -16.89 -29.56 -21.81
C ARG A 435 -16.42 -29.14 -20.42
N ARG A 436 -17.00 -29.77 -19.40
CA ARG A 436 -16.63 -29.56 -17.99
C ARG A 436 -15.77 -30.72 -17.50
N GLU A 437 -14.67 -30.41 -16.83
CA GLU A 437 -13.74 -31.36 -16.23
C GLU A 437 -13.51 -30.98 -14.76
N GLU A 438 -13.72 -31.94 -13.87
CA GLU A 438 -13.39 -31.77 -12.45
C GLU A 438 -11.90 -32.09 -12.23
N VAL A 439 -11.20 -31.18 -11.56
CA VAL A 439 -9.77 -31.35 -11.27
C VAL A 439 -9.61 -32.21 -10.02
N ALA A 440 -8.88 -33.31 -10.14
CA ALA A 440 -8.62 -34.19 -9.02
C ALA A 440 -7.75 -33.51 -7.95
N GLY A 441 -8.21 -33.50 -6.71
CA GLY A 441 -7.44 -33.00 -5.57
C GLY A 441 -6.24 -33.89 -5.19
N PRO A 442 -5.25 -33.34 -4.46
CA PRO A 442 -4.15 -34.11 -3.87
C PRO A 442 -4.65 -35.14 -2.85
N LYS A 443 -3.89 -36.22 -2.68
CA LYS A 443 -4.22 -37.34 -1.76
C LYS A 443 -3.44 -37.31 -0.45
N GLU A 444 -2.36 -36.56 -0.42
CA GLU A 444 -1.46 -36.40 0.71
C GLU A 444 -1.37 -34.93 1.08
N PHE A 445 -1.21 -34.65 2.37
CA PHE A 445 -1.15 -33.30 2.93
C PHE A 445 -0.02 -33.20 3.94
N SER A 446 0.60 -32.02 4.05
CA SER A 446 1.57 -31.74 5.11
C SER A 446 0.94 -31.02 6.30
N GLU A 447 1.48 -31.27 7.49
CA GLU A 447 1.11 -30.53 8.70
C GLU A 447 1.71 -29.12 8.67
N THR A 448 0.95 -28.13 9.15
CA THR A 448 1.39 -26.74 9.23
C THR A 448 1.86 -26.40 10.64
N ASP A 449 3.17 -26.13 10.82
CA ASP A 449 3.76 -25.67 12.08
C ASP A 449 4.29 -24.22 11.92
N PRO A 450 3.62 -23.21 12.53
CA PRO A 450 4.00 -21.81 12.41
C PRO A 450 5.28 -21.44 13.18
N ASP A 451 5.72 -22.26 14.15
CA ASP A 451 6.94 -21.99 14.93
C ASP A 451 8.20 -22.55 14.26
N HIS A 452 8.05 -23.35 13.21
CA HIS A 452 9.14 -23.91 12.44
C HIS A 452 10.07 -22.80 11.89
N GLY A 453 11.37 -22.90 12.21
CA GLY A 453 12.39 -21.96 11.73
C GLY A 453 12.65 -20.71 12.59
N ARG A 454 11.89 -20.48 13.67
CA ARG A 454 12.06 -19.30 14.56
C ARG A 454 13.34 -19.39 15.41
N ARG A 455 14.23 -18.38 15.34
CA ARG A 455 15.52 -18.34 16.08
C ARG A 455 16.02 -16.91 16.39
N PRO A 456 16.65 -16.64 17.57
CA PRO A 456 17.15 -15.29 17.93
C PRO A 456 18.29 -14.76 17.05
N SER A 457 18.44 -13.43 16.99
CA SER A 457 19.60 -12.79 16.35
C SER A 457 20.88 -13.07 17.15
N PRO A 458 21.99 -13.48 16.50
CA PRO A 458 23.25 -13.76 17.18
C PRO A 458 24.11 -12.51 17.52
N TYR A 459 23.63 -11.26 17.34
CA TYR A 459 24.45 -10.03 17.43
C TYR A 459 23.95 -8.96 18.45
N PRO A 460 24.81 -8.32 19.30
CA PRO A 460 24.44 -7.29 20.31
C PRO A 460 24.43 -5.81 19.80
N ALA A 461 23.74 -4.89 20.52
CA ALA A 461 23.52 -3.47 20.13
C ALA A 461 24.31 -2.39 20.96
N PRO A 462 24.58 -1.16 20.43
CA PRO A 462 25.36 -0.09 21.10
C PRO A 462 24.55 1.05 21.80
N ILE A 463 25.21 2.00 22.53
CA ILE A 463 24.62 3.08 23.41
C ILE A 463 25.27 4.49 23.20
N ASP A 464 24.50 5.61 23.22
CA ASP A 464 24.93 7.04 22.98
C ASP A 464 24.43 8.12 24.03
N ALA A 465 24.98 9.40 24.04
CA ALA A 465 24.60 10.57 24.93
C ALA A 465 24.95 12.07 24.43
N VAL A 466 24.34 13.17 24.99
CA VAL A 466 24.20 14.62 24.43
C VAL A 466 24.14 15.88 25.44
N THR A 467 24.08 17.21 25.01
CA THR A 467 24.03 18.60 25.71
C THR A 467 22.85 19.63 25.35
N ARG A 468 22.68 20.86 25.98
CA ARG A 468 21.40 21.72 26.12
C ARG A 468 21.17 23.10 25.38
N ARG A 469 19.93 23.33 24.88
CA ARG A 469 19.26 24.53 24.29
C ARG A 469 17.75 24.55 24.70
N VAL A 470 17.01 25.69 24.72
CA VAL A 470 15.57 25.73 25.17
C VAL A 470 14.59 26.54 24.26
N PRO A 471 13.28 26.21 24.24
CA PRO A 471 12.25 26.96 23.48
C PRO A 471 11.87 28.34 24.05
N LEU A 472 11.47 29.28 23.18
CA LEU A 472 10.96 30.62 23.54
C LEU A 472 9.74 30.55 24.47
N GLY A 473 8.86 29.59 24.21
CA GLY A 473 7.61 29.38 24.92
C GLY A 473 7.76 28.87 26.35
N ARG A 474 9.00 28.74 26.86
CA ARG A 474 9.31 28.34 28.24
C ARG A 474 8.66 29.23 29.29
N PHE A 475 8.58 30.54 29.04
CA PHE A 475 7.87 31.50 29.90
C PHE A 475 7.16 32.60 29.09
N VAL A 476 7.09 32.47 27.77
CA VAL A 476 6.39 33.39 26.87
C VAL A 476 5.16 32.69 26.31
N HIS A 477 3.99 33.31 26.47
CA HIS A 477 2.75 32.89 25.84
C HIS A 477 2.53 33.63 24.53
N ALA A 478 1.66 33.07 23.69
CA ALA A 478 1.35 33.62 22.38
C ALA A 478 -0.12 33.40 22.04
N ARG A 479 -0.63 34.28 21.17
CA ARG A 479 -1.90 34.09 20.45
C ARG A 479 -1.75 34.73 19.09
N SER A 480 -2.23 34.07 18.06
CA SER A 480 -2.22 34.60 16.71
C SER A 480 -3.53 34.36 15.98
N GLY A 481 -3.68 35.05 14.86
CA GLY A 481 -4.81 34.93 13.97
C GLY A 481 -4.69 35.90 12.80
N ASP A 482 -5.62 35.78 11.85
CA ASP A 482 -5.65 36.62 10.68
C ASP A 482 -6.06 38.06 10.98
N LYS A 483 -5.53 38.99 10.19
CA LYS A 483 -6.04 40.34 10.05
C LYS A 483 -6.11 40.69 8.57
N GLY A 484 -7.09 40.10 7.89
CA GLY A 484 -7.19 40.18 6.43
C GLY A 484 -6.12 39.31 5.78
N SER A 485 -5.24 39.91 4.97
CA SER A 485 -4.06 39.25 4.37
C SER A 485 -2.90 39.07 5.35
N ASP A 486 -2.93 39.74 6.50
CA ASP A 486 -1.81 39.81 7.43
C ASP A 486 -1.98 38.77 8.55
N ALA A 487 -0.87 38.36 9.16
CA ALA A 487 -0.89 37.55 10.37
C ALA A 487 -0.56 38.40 11.59
N ASN A 488 -1.45 38.40 12.58
CA ASN A 488 -1.24 39.06 13.86
C ASN A 488 -0.73 38.06 14.89
N ILE A 489 0.30 38.44 15.65
CA ILE A 489 0.88 37.62 16.72
C ILE A 489 1.09 38.48 17.96
N GLY A 490 0.37 38.18 19.04
CA GLY A 490 0.65 38.73 20.37
C GLY A 490 1.56 37.79 21.14
N LEU A 491 2.64 38.32 21.73
CA LEU A 491 3.54 37.60 22.64
C LEU A 491 3.57 38.30 24.00
N TRP A 492 3.51 37.57 25.10
CA TRP A 492 3.64 38.14 26.45
C TRP A 492 4.32 37.20 27.42
N VAL A 493 5.00 37.76 28.41
CA VAL A 493 5.59 36.97 29.50
C VAL A 493 4.48 36.42 30.38
N ALA A 494 4.56 35.13 30.71
CA ALA A 494 3.63 34.47 31.62
C ALA A 494 3.64 35.18 32.98
N HIS A 495 2.45 35.56 33.44
CA HIS A 495 2.26 36.21 34.73
C HIS A 495 2.15 35.16 35.85
N ASP A 496 3.24 34.41 36.05
CA ASP A 496 3.36 33.39 37.09
C ASP A 496 3.60 34.06 38.45
N LEU A 497 2.59 34.00 39.33
CA LEU A 497 2.63 34.61 40.67
C LEU A 497 3.69 33.99 41.59
N SER A 498 4.25 32.84 41.24
CA SER A 498 5.37 32.22 41.98
C SER A 498 6.73 32.83 41.62
N VAL A 499 6.81 33.60 40.53
CA VAL A 499 8.02 34.27 40.07
C VAL A 499 8.15 35.64 40.74
N PRO A 500 9.31 36.00 41.32
CA PRO A 500 9.52 37.32 41.89
C PRO A 500 9.29 38.44 40.85
N GLU A 501 8.66 39.54 41.27
CA GLU A 501 8.33 40.70 40.41
C GLU A 501 9.54 41.20 39.61
N GLU A 502 10.72 41.23 40.23
CA GLU A 502 11.97 41.63 39.58
C GLU A 502 12.34 40.70 38.41
N LYS A 503 12.16 39.38 38.56
CA LYS A 503 12.40 38.39 37.50
C LYS A 503 11.35 38.50 36.40
N TYR A 504 10.09 38.77 36.74
CA TYR A 504 9.05 39.05 35.75
C TYR A 504 9.39 40.32 34.93
N ALA A 505 9.73 41.43 35.59
CA ALA A 505 10.15 42.67 34.93
C ALA A 505 11.40 42.49 34.04
N ALA A 506 12.36 41.69 34.49
CA ALA A 506 13.54 41.32 33.70
C ALA A 506 13.16 40.51 32.45
N ARG A 507 12.25 39.54 32.57
CA ARG A 507 11.71 38.78 31.42
C ARG A 507 10.96 39.67 30.43
N VAL A 508 10.16 40.64 30.90
CA VAL A 508 9.45 41.60 30.03
C VAL A 508 10.43 42.49 29.27
N THR A 509 11.45 43.01 29.96
CA THR A 509 12.53 43.78 29.35
C THR A 509 13.30 42.95 28.33
N TRP A 510 13.55 41.67 28.61
CA TRP A 510 14.20 40.75 27.69
C TRP A 510 13.34 40.51 26.44
N LEU A 511 12.04 40.21 26.59
CA LEU A 511 11.14 39.93 25.47
C LEU A 511 11.03 41.14 24.52
N THR A 512 10.80 42.33 25.08
CA THR A 512 10.69 43.60 24.33
C THR A 512 11.97 43.99 23.59
N LYS A 513 13.14 43.58 24.10
CA LYS A 513 14.43 43.77 23.39
C LYS A 513 14.68 42.69 22.34
N LEU A 514 14.28 41.46 22.61
CA LEU A 514 14.50 40.31 21.72
C LEU A 514 13.67 40.46 20.44
N ILE A 515 12.36 40.73 20.59
CA ILE A 515 11.43 40.73 19.47
C ILE A 515 11.54 42.05 18.71
N THR A 516 12.22 41.98 17.57
CA THR A 516 12.39 43.05 16.58
C THR A 516 11.94 42.52 15.21
N PRO A 517 11.63 43.38 14.22
CA PRO A 517 11.31 42.92 12.86
C PRO A 517 12.32 41.89 12.32
N ARG A 518 13.63 42.17 12.52
CA ARG A 518 14.72 41.25 12.15
C ARG A 518 14.62 39.91 12.89
N LYS A 519 14.39 39.92 14.20
CA LYS A 519 14.32 38.68 14.98
C LYS A 519 13.07 37.86 14.66
N VAL A 520 11.94 38.50 14.35
CA VAL A 520 10.73 37.79 13.90
C VAL A 520 11.01 37.06 12.59
N ARG A 521 11.66 37.71 11.60
CA ARG A 521 12.06 37.06 10.34
C ARG A 521 13.02 35.89 10.55
N GLU A 522 13.89 35.97 11.56
CA GLU A 522 14.79 34.87 11.94
C GLU A 522 14.03 33.68 12.56
N LEU A 523 13.05 33.96 13.42
CA LEU A 523 12.28 32.92 14.12
C LEU A 523 11.14 32.34 13.26
N LEU A 524 10.64 33.12 12.29
CA LEU A 524 9.65 32.72 11.30
C LEU A 524 10.26 32.83 9.89
N PRO A 525 11.04 31.83 9.43
CA PRO A 525 11.65 31.84 8.11
C PRO A 525 10.66 32.06 6.97
N GLU A 526 9.41 31.62 7.12
CA GLU A 526 8.33 31.88 6.15
C GLU A 526 7.94 33.36 6.01
N ALA A 527 8.36 34.20 6.96
CA ALA A 527 8.21 35.65 6.92
C ALA A 527 9.49 36.38 6.51
N ALA A 528 10.55 35.67 6.09
CA ALA A 528 11.88 36.24 5.85
C ALA A 528 11.87 37.45 4.89
N ASP A 529 11.01 37.40 3.87
CA ASP A 529 10.91 38.44 2.83
C ASP A 529 9.70 39.39 3.04
N LEU A 530 8.93 39.21 4.12
CA LEU A 530 7.70 39.97 4.38
C LEU A 530 7.92 41.14 5.33
N ASP A 531 7.19 42.23 5.13
CA ASP A 531 7.19 43.36 6.06
C ASP A 531 6.68 42.94 7.44
N VAL A 532 7.42 43.32 8.49
CA VAL A 532 7.09 42.99 9.88
C VAL A 532 7.05 44.25 10.71
N ASP A 533 5.88 44.55 11.27
CA ASP A 533 5.69 45.61 12.23
C ASP A 533 5.74 45.02 13.66
N VAL A 534 6.48 45.68 14.57
CA VAL A 534 6.53 45.29 16.00
C VAL A 534 6.14 46.48 16.87
N TYR A 535 5.13 46.27 17.71
CA TYR A 535 4.60 47.25 18.64
C TYR A 535 4.83 46.76 20.07
N VAL A 536 5.67 47.47 20.83
CA VAL A 536 5.95 47.13 22.23
C VAL A 536 4.78 47.50 23.14
N LEU A 537 4.39 46.59 24.04
CA LEU A 537 3.27 46.72 24.96
C LEU A 537 3.73 46.42 26.39
N PRO A 538 4.66 47.21 26.97
CA PRO A 538 5.32 46.87 28.23
C PRO A 538 4.36 46.75 29.43
N ASN A 539 3.28 47.53 29.46
CA ASN A 539 2.26 47.43 30.51
C ASN A 539 1.45 46.12 30.46
N LEU A 540 1.47 45.42 29.33
CA LEU A 540 0.88 44.09 29.16
C LEU A 540 1.95 42.98 29.23
N GLY A 541 3.20 43.33 29.55
CA GLY A 541 4.32 42.38 29.58
C GLY A 541 4.68 41.79 28.22
N GLY A 542 4.34 42.48 27.11
CA GLY A 542 4.34 41.85 25.79
C GLY A 542 4.67 42.75 24.60
N VAL A 543 4.54 42.15 23.42
CA VAL A 543 4.72 42.77 22.10
C VAL A 543 3.64 42.27 21.15
N ASN A 544 3.19 43.15 20.25
CA ASN A 544 2.30 42.79 19.16
C ASN A 544 3.07 42.85 17.83
N VAL A 545 2.99 41.79 17.05
CA VAL A 545 3.66 41.63 15.76
C VAL A 545 2.60 41.54 14.67
N LEU A 546 2.86 42.20 13.54
CA LEU A 546 2.03 42.08 12.35
C LEU A 546 2.94 41.74 11.16
N VAL A 547 2.73 40.56 10.58
CA VAL A 547 3.45 40.09 9.39
C VAL A 547 2.57 40.35 8.18
N ARG A 548 2.99 41.27 7.32
CA ARG A 548 2.20 41.75 6.18
C ARG A 548 2.17 40.72 5.06
N GLY A 549 0.97 40.44 4.56
CA GLY A 549 0.78 39.56 3.41
C GLY A 549 1.12 38.09 3.66
N LEU A 550 1.29 37.64 4.91
CA LEU A 550 1.60 36.24 5.21
C LEU A 550 0.53 35.31 4.62
N LEU A 551 -0.74 35.71 4.65
CA LEU A 551 -1.86 34.91 4.16
C LEU A 551 -2.20 35.15 2.68
N GLY A 552 -1.37 35.89 1.93
CA GLY A 552 -1.64 36.24 0.53
C GLY A 552 -2.89 37.13 0.39
N GLU A 553 -3.89 36.69 -0.38
CA GLU A 553 -5.16 37.42 -0.55
C GLU A 553 -6.17 37.20 0.60
N GLY A 554 -5.75 36.56 1.69
CA GLY A 554 -6.56 36.28 2.88
C GLY A 554 -7.09 34.84 2.94
N VAL A 555 -7.77 34.50 4.04
CA VAL A 555 -8.12 33.12 4.42
C VAL A 555 -8.71 32.28 3.29
N ALA A 556 -9.69 32.81 2.54
CA ALA A 556 -10.39 32.04 1.51
C ALA A 556 -9.53 31.70 0.27
N ALA A 557 -8.46 32.46 0.03
CA ALA A 557 -7.53 32.26 -1.08
C ALA A 557 -6.14 31.80 -0.61
N SER A 558 -5.95 31.62 0.71
CA SER A 558 -4.67 31.24 1.28
C SER A 558 -4.35 29.79 0.95
N THR A 559 -3.13 29.56 0.48
CA THR A 559 -2.57 28.21 0.24
C THR A 559 -1.72 27.72 1.42
N ARG A 560 -1.70 28.48 2.53
CA ARG A 560 -0.91 28.13 3.71
C ARG A 560 -1.49 26.91 4.42
N PHE A 561 -0.58 26.20 5.09
CA PHE A 561 -0.90 25.10 6.01
C PHE A 561 -1.89 25.52 7.10
N ASP A 562 -1.70 26.72 7.66
CA ASP A 562 -2.67 27.39 8.51
C ASP A 562 -3.22 28.64 7.81
N PRO A 563 -4.39 28.55 7.15
CA PRO A 563 -4.96 29.66 6.37
C PRO A 563 -5.47 30.81 7.26
N GLN A 564 -5.56 30.61 8.58
CA GLN A 564 -6.04 31.61 9.55
C GLN A 564 -4.93 32.16 10.45
N ALA A 565 -3.68 31.71 10.29
CA ALA A 565 -2.54 32.09 11.14
C ALA A 565 -2.78 31.91 12.66
N LYS A 566 -3.68 31.02 13.07
CA LYS A 566 -3.96 30.70 14.48
C LYS A 566 -2.80 30.03 15.19
N ALA A 567 -2.02 29.22 14.48
CA ALA A 567 -0.93 28.40 15.01
C ALA A 567 0.44 29.08 14.95
N VAL A 568 0.59 30.17 14.18
CA VAL A 568 1.87 30.90 14.03
C VAL A 568 2.47 31.32 15.38
N GLY A 569 1.64 31.70 16.36
CA GLY A 569 2.10 32.02 17.71
C GLY A 569 2.69 30.81 18.45
N GLU A 570 2.11 29.62 18.28
CA GLU A 570 2.63 28.39 18.86
C GLU A 570 3.90 27.91 18.17
N TRP A 571 4.01 28.10 16.85
CA TRP A 571 5.26 27.89 16.13
C TRP A 571 6.36 28.83 16.63
N LEU A 572 6.06 30.11 16.77
CA LEU A 572 7.01 31.09 17.30
C LEU A 572 7.48 30.72 18.73
N ARG A 573 6.59 30.21 19.57
CA ARG A 573 6.92 29.69 20.92
C ARG A 573 7.81 28.45 20.89
N SER A 574 7.69 27.58 19.90
CA SER A 574 8.51 26.36 19.83
C SER A 574 9.94 26.61 19.34
N ARG A 575 10.20 27.75 18.69
CA ARG A 575 11.55 28.13 18.27
C ARG A 575 12.51 28.21 19.43
N THR A 576 13.73 27.74 19.20
CA THR A 576 14.76 27.71 20.23
C THR A 576 15.47 29.05 20.31
N VAL A 577 15.65 29.54 21.54
CA VAL A 577 16.34 30.80 21.80
C VAL A 577 17.38 30.63 22.88
N HIS A 578 18.41 31.47 22.85
CA HIS A 578 19.37 31.54 23.92
C HIS A 578 18.77 32.35 25.08
N VAL A 579 18.61 31.69 26.21
CA VAL A 579 18.13 32.30 27.45
C VAL A 579 19.24 32.26 28.49
N GLN A 580 19.46 33.39 29.15
CA GLN A 580 20.41 33.46 30.27
C GLN A 580 19.84 32.71 31.48
N GLU A 581 20.66 31.91 32.16
CA GLU A 581 20.22 31.02 33.25
C GLU A 581 19.38 31.73 34.33
N HIS A 582 19.73 32.96 34.69
CA HIS A 582 18.99 33.74 35.71
C HIS A 582 17.54 34.08 35.29
N LEU A 583 17.20 33.95 34.00
CA LEU A 583 15.85 34.14 33.48
C LEU A 583 15.04 32.83 33.47
N LEU A 584 15.69 31.65 33.53
CA LEU A 584 15.04 30.33 33.44
C LEU A 584 14.32 29.92 34.72
#